data_AF-A0A7W7KRV8-F1
#
_entry.id   AF-A0A7W7KRV8-F1
#
_cell.length_a   1.000
_cell.length_b   1.000
_cell.length_c   1.000
_cell.angle_alpha   90.00
_cell.angle_beta   90.00
_cell.angle_gamma   90.00
#
_symmetry.space_group_name_H-M   'P 1'
#
loop_
_entity.id
_entity.type
_entity.pdbx_description
1 polymer ?
#
loop_
_entity_poly.entity_id
_entity_poly.type
_entity_poly.pdbx_seq_one_letter_code
_entity_poly.pdbx_strand_id
1 'polypeptide(L)'
;MSKSNTSAIESLRFEPEFNFLSASFSLALSPEYTSQLIQGKVKDLARHLRKAFGLKQTKALEVVVGALGFPSWYEFLKHISAAKTDYRGVAPHEWRGRLKPALFLVVEMDVETVIPREYLLRMERLAEAIAKYTGLTAEMVLDRCCSRFLGSEDWASVKNRDPLRSDQPMYRFIDDQKLGSGRFVPSRPCETIHRALAWGRKDFADSTAESDLQLMWANAILEHQPDMLRAGLLAATMLYEQGDASAEQVAESFLAMADQLIPKEFEGRIMVELPDNGMYHALLNLNMKIQFQLDGRRHLVRAKELALRQLQLDDTDPNKVRMVLPLIYLRLGELNKALDAANRFEDRYGLGLVVKAFCAHEAGDVHHFVQLIVRALYQVPMLEAVLAFDLSSVTEADGYREYKPDIDTFATYILPTLMERPAIEDLCQQFFLHPRYRENQVLLGSLWNKPRDTPEEERARLREYHETQERACAQVGEALADGLGVRF
;
A
#
# COMPACT_ATOMS: atom_id res chain seq x y z
N MET A 1 -5.73 27.87 -17.26
CA MET A 1 -5.34 26.82 -16.29
C MET A 1 -6.05 26.92 -14.92
N SER A 2 -6.70 28.03 -14.52
CA SER A 2 -7.29 28.13 -13.16
C SER A 2 -8.71 27.58 -12.96
N LYS A 3 -9.44 27.19 -14.02
CA LYS A 3 -10.83 26.70 -13.90
C LYS A 3 -10.96 25.17 -13.77
N SER A 4 -9.95 24.38 -14.17
CA SER A 4 -10.00 22.91 -14.03
C SER A 4 -9.59 22.42 -12.63
N ASN A 5 -8.65 23.10 -11.96
CA ASN A 5 -8.22 22.71 -10.61
C ASN A 5 -9.35 22.88 -9.57
N THR A 6 -10.23 23.87 -9.71
CA THR A 6 -11.34 24.09 -8.77
C THR A 6 -12.35 22.93 -8.78
N SER A 7 -12.60 22.33 -9.95
CA SER A 7 -13.45 21.15 -10.08
C SER A 7 -12.85 19.91 -9.42
N ALA A 8 -11.53 19.73 -9.50
CA ALA A 8 -10.83 18.61 -8.86
C ALA A 8 -10.86 18.75 -7.33
N ILE A 9 -10.66 19.97 -6.81
CA ILE A 9 -10.75 20.26 -5.37
C ILE A 9 -12.17 20.08 -4.84
N GLU A 10 -13.21 20.48 -5.59
CA GLU A 10 -14.60 20.23 -5.21
C GLU A 10 -14.99 18.74 -5.23
N SER A 11 -14.27 17.92 -6.03
CA SER A 11 -14.40 16.46 -6.02
C SER A 11 -13.64 15.77 -4.89
N LEU A 12 -12.66 16.45 -4.25
CA LEU A 12 -11.98 16.00 -3.03
C LEU A 12 -12.87 16.18 -1.78
N ARG A 13 -14.16 15.80 -1.87
CA ARG A 13 -14.98 15.71 -0.66
C ARG A 13 -14.49 14.54 0.16
N PHE A 14 -13.71 14.85 1.19
CA PHE A 14 -13.37 13.91 2.24
C PHE A 14 -14.65 13.55 2.98
N GLU A 15 -15.35 12.50 2.57
CA GLU A 15 -16.46 11.92 3.33
C GLU A 15 -15.95 10.72 4.13
N PRO A 16 -15.45 10.93 5.36
CA PRO A 16 -15.08 9.81 6.21
C PRO A 16 -16.30 8.95 6.49
N GLU A 17 -16.13 7.63 6.40
CA GLU A 17 -17.16 6.68 6.82
C GLU A 17 -17.54 6.95 8.28
N PHE A 18 -18.83 7.21 8.49
CA PHE A 18 -19.37 7.39 9.83
C PHE A 18 -19.43 6.01 10.51
N ASN A 19 -18.46 5.75 11.40
CA ASN A 19 -18.24 4.48 12.09
C ASN A 19 -19.31 4.11 13.15
N PHE A 20 -20.58 4.41 12.88
CA PHE A 20 -21.71 4.05 13.74
C PHE A 20 -21.82 2.54 13.95
N LEU A 21 -21.49 1.76 12.93
CA LEU A 21 -21.49 0.30 12.99
C LEU A 21 -20.45 -0.21 14.00
N SER A 22 -19.25 0.37 14.02
CA SER A 22 -18.21 0.02 14.99
C SER A 22 -18.65 0.32 16.43
N ALA A 23 -19.20 1.51 16.69
CA ALA A 23 -19.71 1.87 18.01
C ALA A 23 -20.89 0.98 18.45
N SER A 24 -21.79 0.64 17.53
CA SER A 24 -22.91 -0.27 17.79
C SER A 24 -22.45 -1.72 18.03
N PHE A 25 -21.39 -2.16 17.35
CA PHE A 25 -20.79 -3.48 17.53
C PHE A 25 -20.04 -3.56 18.87
N SER A 26 -19.27 -2.53 19.21
CA SER A 26 -18.62 -2.40 20.53
C SER A 26 -19.64 -2.41 21.67
N LEU A 27 -20.77 -1.72 21.52
CA LEU A 27 -21.85 -1.77 22.51
C LEU A 27 -22.43 -3.19 22.68
N ALA A 28 -22.39 -3.99 21.63
CA ALA A 28 -22.96 -5.34 21.62
C ALA A 28 -22.02 -6.38 22.25
N LEU A 29 -20.70 -6.27 22.02
CA LEU A 29 -19.68 -7.21 22.50
C LEU A 29 -18.99 -6.76 23.79
N SER A 30 -18.93 -5.47 24.06
CA SER A 30 -18.29 -4.88 25.23
C SER A 30 -19.20 -3.80 25.83
N PRO A 31 -20.38 -4.19 26.35
CA PRO A 31 -21.42 -3.28 26.81
C PRO A 31 -20.95 -2.41 27.96
N GLU A 32 -20.18 -2.96 28.91
CA GLU A 32 -19.66 -2.20 30.05
C GLU A 32 -18.71 -1.08 29.61
N TYR A 33 -17.68 -1.41 28.83
CA TYR A 33 -16.71 -0.45 28.31
C TYR A 33 -17.39 0.69 27.52
N THR A 34 -18.24 0.32 26.56
CA THR A 34 -18.92 1.31 25.71
C THR A 34 -19.89 2.17 26.51
N SER A 35 -20.58 1.61 27.50
CA SER A 35 -21.48 2.37 28.37
C SER A 35 -20.74 3.38 29.24
N GLN A 36 -19.54 3.03 29.73
CA GLN A 36 -18.69 3.96 30.46
C GLN A 36 -18.22 5.12 29.56
N LEU A 37 -17.85 4.84 28.30
CA LEU A 37 -17.52 5.88 27.32
C LEU A 37 -18.69 6.83 27.05
N ILE A 38 -19.89 6.28 26.82
CA ILE A 38 -21.11 7.09 26.62
C ILE A 38 -21.36 7.98 27.85
N GLN A 39 -21.29 7.40 29.05
CA GLN A 39 -21.46 8.15 30.30
C GLN A 39 -20.44 9.29 30.42
N GLY A 40 -19.17 9.03 30.07
CA GLY A 40 -18.11 10.04 30.04
C GLY A 40 -18.45 11.20 29.09
N LYS A 41 -18.80 10.89 27.83
CA LYS A 41 -19.13 11.88 26.80
C LYS A 41 -20.37 12.71 27.14
N VAL A 42 -21.39 12.10 27.76
CA VAL A 42 -22.56 12.82 28.28
C VAL A 42 -22.18 13.81 29.38
N LYS A 43 -21.32 13.39 30.33
CA LYS A 43 -20.82 14.28 31.39
C LYS A 43 -19.98 15.42 30.82
N ASP A 44 -19.17 15.15 29.82
CA ASP A 44 -18.35 16.15 29.13
C ASP A 44 -19.22 17.17 28.40
N LEU A 45 -20.20 16.71 27.62
CA LEU A 45 -21.15 17.61 26.95
C LEU A 45 -21.93 18.47 27.97
N ALA A 46 -22.39 17.89 29.07
CA ALA A 46 -23.05 18.63 30.15
C ALA A 46 -22.12 19.67 30.79
N ARG A 47 -20.81 19.38 30.90
CA ARG A 47 -19.79 20.33 31.38
C ARG A 47 -19.65 21.52 30.41
N HIS A 48 -19.65 21.28 29.11
CA HIS A 48 -19.65 22.35 28.09
C HIS A 48 -20.92 23.19 28.15
N LEU A 49 -22.09 22.54 28.27
CA LEU A 49 -23.37 23.22 28.41
C LEU A 49 -23.42 24.12 29.66
N ARG A 50 -22.92 23.61 30.80
CA ARG A 50 -22.75 24.41 32.02
C ARG A 50 -21.87 25.62 31.78
N LYS A 51 -20.69 25.43 31.19
CA LYS A 51 -19.72 26.52 30.97
C LYS A 51 -20.29 27.58 30.01
N ALA A 52 -20.99 27.16 28.96
CA ALA A 52 -21.53 28.05 27.94
C ALA A 52 -22.69 28.93 28.44
N PHE A 53 -23.53 28.41 29.35
CA PHE A 53 -24.79 29.04 29.71
C PHE A 53 -25.03 29.21 31.22
N GLY A 54 -24.02 28.93 32.06
CA GLY A 54 -24.10 29.12 33.52
C GLY A 54 -25.08 28.18 34.25
N LEU A 55 -25.50 27.07 33.63
CA LEU A 55 -26.42 26.11 34.24
C LEU A 55 -25.79 25.37 35.42
N LYS A 56 -26.57 25.02 36.45
CA LYS A 56 -26.10 24.06 37.48
C LYS A 56 -25.75 22.72 36.83
N GLN A 57 -24.66 22.08 37.27
CA GLN A 57 -24.18 20.82 36.68
C GLN A 57 -25.26 19.72 36.63
N THR A 58 -26.02 19.56 37.71
CA THR A 58 -27.14 18.61 37.77
C THR A 58 -28.19 18.92 36.73
N LYS A 59 -28.58 20.19 36.56
CA LYS A 59 -29.54 20.59 35.52
C LYS A 59 -28.99 20.36 34.11
N ALA A 60 -27.71 20.61 33.87
CA ALA A 60 -27.07 20.34 32.59
C ALA A 60 -27.08 18.85 32.24
N LEU A 61 -26.83 17.97 33.22
CA LEU A 61 -26.94 16.52 33.03
C LEU A 61 -28.37 16.09 32.67
N GLU A 62 -29.37 16.57 33.42
CA GLU A 62 -30.79 16.28 33.14
C GLU A 62 -31.20 16.72 31.73
N VAL A 63 -30.75 17.89 31.29
CA VAL A 63 -31.02 18.41 29.94
C VAL A 63 -30.40 17.52 28.87
N VAL A 64 -29.13 17.14 29.00
CA VAL A 64 -28.44 16.34 27.98
C VAL A 64 -29.07 14.95 27.86
N VAL A 65 -29.35 14.27 28.96
CA VAL A 65 -29.98 12.94 28.89
C VAL A 65 -31.45 13.01 28.46
N GLY A 66 -32.16 14.08 28.84
CA GLY A 66 -33.49 14.39 28.33
C GLY A 66 -33.52 14.54 26.81
N ALA A 67 -32.51 15.23 26.26
CA ALA A 67 -32.32 15.39 24.83
C ALA A 67 -31.95 14.07 24.12
N LEU A 68 -31.29 13.14 24.81
CA LEU A 68 -31.03 11.78 24.34
C LEU A 68 -32.21 10.81 24.53
N GLY A 69 -33.34 11.29 25.07
CA GLY A 69 -34.59 10.54 25.21
C GLY A 69 -34.77 9.81 26.54
N PHE A 70 -33.90 10.05 27.53
CA PHE A 70 -34.05 9.50 28.89
C PHE A 70 -34.85 10.45 29.79
N PRO A 71 -35.75 9.96 30.65
CA PRO A 71 -36.56 10.83 31.51
C PRO A 71 -35.76 11.63 32.54
N SER A 72 -34.65 11.07 33.02
CA SER A 72 -33.77 11.70 34.01
C SER A 72 -32.35 11.16 33.96
N TRP A 73 -31.42 11.86 34.61
CA TRP A 73 -30.04 11.41 34.82
C TRP A 73 -29.99 10.08 35.58
N TYR A 74 -30.89 9.91 36.56
CA TYR A 74 -31.02 8.67 37.31
C TYR A 74 -31.41 7.48 36.43
N GLU A 75 -32.43 7.64 35.58
CA GLU A 75 -32.86 6.56 34.67
C GLU A 75 -31.78 6.22 33.63
N PHE A 76 -31.05 7.24 33.14
CA PHE A 76 -29.89 7.02 32.29
C PHE A 76 -28.81 6.19 33.01
N LEU A 77 -28.43 6.57 34.24
CA LEU A 77 -27.44 5.82 35.02
C LEU A 77 -27.88 4.40 35.35
N LYS A 78 -29.15 4.20 35.66
CA LYS A 78 -29.74 2.87 35.88
C LYS A 78 -29.58 2.01 34.63
N HIS A 79 -29.89 2.55 33.46
CA HIS A 79 -29.72 1.86 32.17
C HIS A 79 -28.25 1.53 31.87
N ILE A 80 -27.34 2.46 32.12
CA ILE A 80 -25.89 2.27 31.98
C ILE A 80 -25.37 1.21 32.96
N SER A 81 -25.86 1.20 34.20
CA SER A 81 -25.43 0.22 35.21
C SER A 81 -25.87 -1.21 34.89
N ALA A 82 -26.97 -1.38 34.14
CA ALA A 82 -27.40 -2.67 33.65
C ALA A 82 -26.39 -3.31 32.67
N ALA A 83 -25.46 -2.52 32.10
CA ALA A 83 -24.36 -3.03 31.28
C ALA A 83 -23.45 -4.03 32.01
N LYS A 84 -23.40 -3.96 33.35
CA LYS A 84 -22.62 -4.85 34.23
C LYS A 84 -23.29 -6.20 34.48
N THR A 85 -24.54 -6.35 34.03
CA THR A 85 -25.20 -7.65 34.08
C THR A 85 -24.44 -8.59 33.16
N ASP A 86 -24.14 -9.80 33.63
CA ASP A 86 -23.41 -10.80 32.85
C ASP A 86 -24.27 -11.27 31.66
N TYR A 87 -24.18 -10.53 30.55
CA TYR A 87 -24.78 -10.93 29.29
C TYR A 87 -23.89 -12.04 28.73
N ARG A 88 -24.31 -13.29 28.89
CA ARG A 88 -23.66 -14.44 28.22
C ARG A 88 -23.79 -14.26 26.70
N GLY A 89 -22.82 -13.58 26.08
CA GLY A 89 -22.79 -13.27 24.65
C GLY A 89 -23.15 -11.82 24.33
N VAL A 90 -24.07 -11.62 23.38
CA VAL A 90 -24.41 -10.31 22.83
C VAL A 90 -25.47 -9.61 23.69
N ALA A 91 -25.27 -8.33 24.02
CA ALA A 91 -26.24 -7.57 24.81
C ALA A 91 -27.63 -7.50 24.12
N PRO A 92 -28.75 -7.55 24.88
CA PRO A 92 -30.11 -7.54 24.34
C PRO A 92 -30.36 -6.36 23.40
N HIS A 93 -31.07 -6.61 22.29
CA HIS A 93 -31.35 -5.57 21.29
C HIS A 93 -32.15 -4.39 21.88
N GLU A 94 -33.12 -4.64 22.75
CA GLU A 94 -33.93 -3.60 23.41
C GLU A 94 -33.08 -2.67 24.28
N TRP A 95 -32.16 -3.25 25.07
CA TRP A 95 -31.23 -2.48 25.90
C TRP A 95 -30.29 -1.63 25.04
N ARG A 96 -29.73 -2.20 23.97
CA ARG A 96 -28.87 -1.48 23.01
C ARG A 96 -29.63 -0.37 22.28
N GLY A 97 -30.86 -0.65 21.87
CA GLY A 97 -31.72 0.28 21.13
C GLY A 97 -31.95 1.58 21.89
N ARG A 98 -32.00 1.53 23.22
CA ARG A 98 -32.16 2.72 24.07
C ARG A 98 -30.92 3.62 24.12
N LEU A 99 -29.72 3.06 23.93
CA LEU A 99 -28.46 3.82 23.89
C LEU A 99 -28.08 4.28 22.47
N LYS A 100 -28.77 3.75 21.44
CA LYS A 100 -28.55 4.11 20.03
C LYS A 100 -28.49 5.63 19.77
N PRO A 101 -29.34 6.48 20.38
CA PRO A 101 -29.26 7.93 20.21
C PRO A 101 -27.98 8.57 20.77
N ALA A 102 -27.32 7.93 21.74
CA ALA A 102 -26.10 8.45 22.38
C ALA A 102 -24.80 7.90 21.77
N LEU A 103 -24.89 6.85 20.94
CA LEU A 103 -23.72 6.17 20.36
C LEU A 103 -22.83 7.09 19.52
N PHE A 104 -23.40 8.08 18.83
CA PHE A 104 -22.57 8.97 18.01
C PHE A 104 -21.61 9.82 18.87
N LEU A 105 -21.92 10.07 20.15
CA LEU A 105 -21.06 10.85 21.04
C LEU A 105 -19.74 10.16 21.38
N VAL A 106 -19.65 8.83 21.22
CA VAL A 106 -18.42 8.07 21.47
C VAL A 106 -17.53 7.97 20.24
N VAL A 107 -17.99 8.42 19.07
CA VAL A 107 -17.15 8.51 17.88
C VAL A 107 -16.20 9.69 18.07
N GLU A 108 -14.90 9.40 18.16
CA GLU A 108 -13.88 10.43 18.28
C GLU A 108 -13.77 11.23 16.99
N MET A 109 -13.78 12.55 17.12
CA MET A 109 -13.63 13.49 16.02
C MET A 109 -12.41 14.37 16.30
N ASP A 110 -11.44 14.33 15.41
CA ASP A 110 -10.26 15.18 15.51
C ASP A 110 -10.57 16.60 15.01
N VAL A 111 -9.94 17.60 15.64
CA VAL A 111 -10.17 19.03 15.39
C VAL A 111 -9.81 19.46 13.97
N GLU A 112 -8.92 18.74 13.31
CA GLU A 112 -8.43 19.07 11.97
C GLU A 112 -8.97 18.14 10.88
N THR A 113 -9.86 17.21 11.24
CA THR A 113 -10.47 16.28 10.28
C THR A 113 -11.89 16.68 9.90
N VAL A 114 -12.28 16.38 8.67
CA VAL A 114 -13.64 16.62 8.19
C VAL A 114 -14.63 15.79 9.02
N ILE A 115 -15.71 16.43 9.46
CA ILE A 115 -16.76 15.75 10.21
C ILE A 115 -17.78 15.15 9.24
N PRO A 116 -18.09 13.84 9.34
CA PRO A 116 -19.12 13.23 8.51
C PRO A 116 -20.45 13.98 8.60
N ARG A 117 -21.12 14.16 7.45
CA ARG A 117 -22.43 14.84 7.39
C ARG A 117 -23.47 14.23 8.32
N GLU A 118 -23.46 12.91 8.47
CA GLU A 118 -24.36 12.22 9.40
C GLU A 118 -24.10 12.60 10.87
N TYR A 119 -22.84 12.76 11.27
CA TYR A 119 -22.49 13.22 12.61
C TYR A 119 -22.98 14.66 12.83
N LEU A 120 -22.76 15.55 11.85
CA LEU A 120 -23.24 16.94 11.91
C LEU A 120 -24.76 16.99 12.10
N LEU A 121 -25.52 16.23 11.31
CA LEU A 121 -26.98 16.17 11.42
C LEU A 121 -27.45 15.64 12.80
N ARG A 122 -26.72 14.67 13.39
CA ARG A 122 -27.03 14.15 14.72
C ARG A 122 -26.73 15.18 15.83
N MET A 123 -25.66 15.95 15.70
CA MET A 123 -25.35 17.07 16.60
C MET A 123 -26.41 18.18 16.48
N GLU A 124 -26.83 18.53 15.26
CA GLU A 124 -27.88 19.53 15.01
C GLU A 124 -29.21 19.13 15.66
N ARG A 125 -29.63 17.86 15.50
CA ARG A 125 -30.81 17.32 16.18
C ARG A 125 -30.67 17.31 17.71
N LEU A 126 -29.49 17.01 18.23
CA LEU A 126 -29.23 17.05 19.67
C LEU A 126 -29.32 18.49 20.20
N ALA A 127 -28.79 19.47 19.47
CA ALA A 127 -28.88 20.87 19.83
C ALA A 127 -30.33 21.38 19.82
N GLU A 128 -31.14 20.99 18.84
CA GLU A 128 -32.57 21.28 18.81
C GLU A 128 -33.30 20.68 20.02
N ALA A 129 -32.96 19.46 20.42
CA ALA A 129 -33.53 18.83 21.59
C ALA A 129 -33.12 19.56 22.89
N ILE A 130 -31.84 19.91 23.04
CA ILE A 130 -31.33 20.68 24.20
C ILE A 130 -32.01 22.07 24.26
N ALA A 131 -32.18 22.74 23.12
CA ALA A 131 -32.86 24.03 23.01
C ALA A 131 -34.27 23.96 23.60
N LYS A 132 -35.04 22.90 23.29
CA LYS A 132 -36.39 22.68 23.86
C LYS A 132 -36.40 22.57 25.38
N TYR A 133 -35.37 22.01 26.00
CA TYR A 133 -35.29 21.84 27.45
C TYR A 133 -34.74 23.06 28.21
N THR A 134 -34.08 23.98 27.50
CA THR A 134 -33.37 25.12 28.11
C THR A 134 -33.98 26.46 27.77
N GLY A 135 -34.80 26.55 26.72
CA GLY A 135 -35.32 27.81 26.19
C GLY A 135 -34.29 28.60 25.37
N LEU A 136 -33.12 28.01 25.10
CA LEU A 136 -32.09 28.58 24.23
C LEU A 136 -32.44 28.31 22.75
N THR A 137 -31.82 29.04 21.83
CA THR A 137 -31.90 28.69 20.39
C THR A 137 -30.94 27.54 20.07
N ALA A 138 -31.28 26.72 19.07
CA ALA A 138 -30.42 25.62 18.63
C ALA A 138 -29.05 26.13 18.15
N GLU A 139 -29.02 27.27 17.46
CA GLU A 139 -27.80 27.94 17.00
C GLU A 139 -26.86 28.31 18.16
N MET A 140 -27.39 28.87 19.25
CA MET A 140 -26.57 29.17 20.44
C MET A 140 -25.96 27.90 21.04
N VAL A 141 -26.75 26.82 21.14
CA VAL A 141 -26.27 25.52 21.64
C VAL A 141 -25.17 24.98 20.73
N LEU A 142 -25.35 25.08 19.42
CA LEU A 142 -24.35 24.65 18.44
C LEU A 142 -23.03 25.42 18.58
N ASP A 143 -23.10 26.75 18.59
CA ASP A 143 -21.92 27.62 18.59
C ASP A 143 -21.16 27.68 19.91
N ARG A 144 -21.84 27.49 21.05
CA ARG A 144 -21.20 27.67 22.36
C ARG A 144 -20.96 26.37 23.11
N CYS A 145 -21.74 25.32 22.82
CA CYS A 145 -21.62 24.02 23.50
C CYS A 145 -21.11 22.94 22.55
N CYS A 146 -21.78 22.70 21.42
CA CYS A 146 -21.43 21.59 20.51
C CYS A 146 -20.07 21.81 19.82
N SER A 147 -19.79 23.03 19.37
CA SER A 147 -18.49 23.42 18.79
C SER A 147 -17.33 23.12 19.74
N ARG A 148 -17.45 23.57 20.99
CA ARG A 148 -16.44 23.40 22.06
C ARG A 148 -16.30 21.95 22.49
N PHE A 149 -17.39 21.17 22.48
CA PHE A 149 -17.33 19.72 22.69
C PHE A 149 -16.52 19.03 21.60
N LEU A 150 -16.56 19.54 20.37
CA LEU A 150 -15.75 19.04 19.26
C LEU A 150 -14.37 19.70 19.18
N GLY A 151 -14.04 20.65 20.04
CA GLY A 151 -12.74 21.34 20.06
C GLY A 151 -12.62 22.54 19.10
N SER A 152 -13.72 23.08 18.59
CA SER A 152 -13.73 24.31 17.76
C SER A 152 -14.36 25.50 18.48
N GLU A 153 -14.16 26.70 17.93
CA GLU A 153 -14.65 27.93 18.53
C GLU A 153 -16.15 28.16 18.33
N ASP A 154 -16.63 27.90 17.12
CA ASP A 154 -18.02 28.06 16.66
C ASP A 154 -18.42 26.89 15.73
N TRP A 155 -19.71 26.80 15.39
CA TRP A 155 -20.24 25.72 14.57
C TRP A 155 -19.84 25.85 13.09
N ALA A 156 -19.65 27.07 12.59
CA ALA A 156 -19.17 27.29 11.23
C ALA A 156 -17.77 26.66 11.02
N SER A 157 -16.87 26.84 11.98
CA SER A 157 -15.54 26.24 11.99
C SER A 157 -15.60 24.72 12.03
N VAL A 158 -16.56 24.14 12.75
CA VAL A 158 -16.80 22.68 12.77
C VAL A 158 -17.20 22.17 11.37
N LYS A 159 -18.13 22.86 10.69
CA LYS A 159 -18.60 22.45 9.36
C LYS A 159 -17.52 22.59 8.28
N ASN A 160 -16.64 23.57 8.45
CA ASN A 160 -15.62 23.93 7.46
C ASN A 160 -14.23 23.36 7.81
N ARG A 161 -14.15 22.34 8.67
CA ARG A 161 -12.90 21.61 8.91
C ARG A 161 -12.42 20.99 7.62
N ASP A 162 -11.14 21.14 7.35
CA ASP A 162 -10.51 20.69 6.13
C ASP A 162 -9.08 20.21 6.46
N PRO A 163 -8.77 18.91 6.28
CA PRO A 163 -7.45 18.38 6.58
C PRO A 163 -6.36 19.00 5.70
N LEU A 164 -6.71 19.57 4.54
CA LEU A 164 -5.77 20.31 3.70
C LEU A 164 -5.33 21.64 4.30
N ARG A 165 -5.98 22.11 5.37
CA ARG A 165 -5.64 23.36 6.08
C ARG A 165 -4.98 23.11 7.44
N SER A 166 -4.65 21.87 7.77
CA SER A 166 -3.93 21.54 9.00
C SER A 166 -2.55 22.20 9.03
N ASP A 167 -2.14 22.65 10.21
CA ASP A 167 -0.79 23.15 10.51
C ASP A 167 0.10 22.07 11.15
N GLN A 168 -0.44 20.87 11.40
CA GLN A 168 0.33 19.75 11.92
C GLN A 168 1.19 19.12 10.82
N PRO A 169 2.41 18.66 11.15
CA PRO A 169 3.21 17.90 10.20
C PRO A 169 2.46 16.63 9.78
N MET A 170 2.46 16.32 8.48
CA MET A 170 1.72 15.16 7.95
C MET A 170 2.30 13.83 8.44
N TYR A 171 3.62 13.79 8.66
CA TYR A 171 4.33 12.60 9.12
C TYR A 171 5.33 12.94 10.23
N ARG A 172 5.55 11.96 11.11
CA ARG A 172 6.70 11.93 12.03
C ARG A 172 7.33 10.56 12.01
N PHE A 173 8.61 10.48 12.35
CA PHE A 173 9.28 9.20 12.57
C PHE A 173 9.33 8.88 14.06
N ILE A 174 9.08 7.61 14.41
CA ILE A 174 9.23 7.08 15.77
C ILE A 174 10.28 5.98 15.73
N ASP A 175 11.36 6.17 16.47
CA ASP A 175 12.35 5.14 16.77
C ASP A 175 11.86 4.28 17.94
N ASP A 176 11.53 3.01 17.67
CA ASP A 176 11.24 2.02 18.69
C ASP A 176 12.52 1.26 19.07
N GLN A 177 13.30 1.89 19.96
CA GLN A 177 14.57 1.36 20.47
C GLN A 177 14.43 -0.04 21.07
N LYS A 178 13.25 -0.44 21.56
CA LYS A 178 13.05 -1.77 22.14
C LYS A 178 13.01 -2.85 21.08
N LEU A 179 12.52 -2.52 19.88
CA LEU A 179 12.40 -3.44 18.77
C LEU A 179 13.53 -3.28 17.74
N GLY A 180 14.44 -2.30 17.94
CA GLY A 180 15.47 -1.95 16.98
C GLY A 180 14.87 -1.56 15.62
N SER A 181 13.65 -1.02 15.62
CA SER A 181 12.92 -0.68 14.40
C SER A 181 12.31 0.71 14.50
N GLY A 182 12.20 1.36 13.35
CA GLY A 182 11.62 2.69 13.22
C GLY A 182 10.40 2.66 12.34
N ARG A 183 9.49 3.61 12.57
CA ARG A 183 8.30 3.76 11.73
C ARG A 183 7.89 5.19 11.48
N PHE A 184 7.34 5.42 10.30
CA PHE A 184 6.56 6.61 10.02
C PHE A 184 5.21 6.51 10.73
N VAL A 185 4.72 7.63 11.25
CA VAL A 185 3.39 7.73 11.85
C VAL A 185 2.69 8.94 11.22
N PRO A 186 1.59 8.73 10.48
CA PRO A 186 0.82 9.82 9.92
C PRO A 186 0.09 10.60 11.03
N SER A 187 -0.10 11.89 10.83
CA SER A 187 -1.06 12.68 11.62
C SER A 187 -2.51 12.34 11.25
N ARG A 188 -3.48 12.76 12.06
CA ARG A 188 -4.91 12.53 11.77
C ARG A 188 -5.39 13.19 10.47
N PRO A 189 -4.97 14.42 10.14
CA PRO A 189 -5.21 15.01 8.81
C PRO A 189 -4.62 14.14 7.69
N CYS A 190 -3.37 13.69 7.83
CA CYS A 190 -2.71 12.83 6.87
C CYS A 190 -3.48 11.51 6.65
N GLU A 191 -3.94 10.84 7.71
CA GLU A 191 -4.77 9.62 7.60
C GLU A 191 -6.09 9.87 6.84
N THR A 192 -6.67 11.06 7.01
CA THR A 192 -7.93 11.44 6.34
C THR A 192 -7.70 11.69 4.86
N ILE A 193 -6.64 12.43 4.50
CA ILE A 193 -6.24 12.64 3.11
C ILE A 193 -5.87 11.31 2.45
N HIS A 194 -5.10 10.46 3.14
CA HIS A 194 -4.69 9.17 2.63
C HIS A 194 -5.88 8.26 2.28
N ARG A 195 -6.90 8.21 3.14
CA ARG A 195 -8.11 7.41 2.86
C ARG A 195 -8.86 7.90 1.62
N ALA A 196 -8.93 9.22 1.41
CA ALA A 196 -9.54 9.77 0.19
C ALA A 196 -8.72 9.43 -1.06
N LEU A 197 -7.38 9.50 -1.00
CA LEU A 197 -6.50 9.03 -2.07
C LEU A 197 -6.72 7.54 -2.40
N ALA A 198 -6.89 6.69 -1.38
CA ALA A 198 -7.13 5.26 -1.58
C ALA A 198 -8.52 4.95 -2.16
N TRP A 199 -9.55 5.73 -1.77
CA TRP A 199 -10.90 5.60 -2.30
C TRP A 199 -10.95 6.01 -3.78
N GLY A 200 -10.27 7.11 -4.13
CA GLY A 200 -10.05 7.55 -5.51
C GLY A 200 -9.24 6.58 -6.37
N ARG A 201 -8.77 5.44 -5.86
CA ARG A 201 -8.07 4.40 -6.63
C ARG A 201 -8.94 3.16 -6.90
N LYS A 202 -10.04 2.97 -6.17
CA LYS A 202 -10.90 1.78 -6.29
C LYS A 202 -11.98 1.92 -7.37
N ASP A 203 -12.31 3.15 -7.73
CA ASP A 203 -13.42 3.46 -8.66
C ASP A 203 -12.96 3.71 -10.11
N PHE A 204 -11.67 3.52 -10.39
CA PHE A 204 -11.08 3.85 -11.69
C PHE A 204 -10.38 2.63 -12.30
N ALA A 205 -10.50 2.50 -13.62
CA ALA A 205 -10.07 1.35 -14.40
C ALA A 205 -9.01 1.78 -15.44
N ASP A 206 -7.85 1.14 -15.39
CA ASP A 206 -6.62 1.28 -16.20
C ASP A 206 -6.78 2.06 -17.53
N SER A 207 -6.82 3.40 -17.48
CA SER A 207 -6.82 4.26 -18.68
C SER A 207 -5.89 5.48 -18.53
N THR A 208 -5.41 6.03 -19.65
CA THR A 208 -4.52 7.22 -19.64
C THR A 208 -5.19 8.47 -19.08
N ALA A 209 -6.47 8.68 -19.35
CA ALA A 209 -7.23 9.81 -18.79
C ALA A 209 -7.38 9.74 -17.25
N GLU A 210 -7.28 8.54 -16.67
CA GLU A 210 -7.31 8.34 -15.22
C GLU A 210 -5.98 8.73 -14.58
N SER A 211 -4.85 8.36 -15.20
CA SER A 211 -3.52 8.76 -14.73
C SER A 211 -3.41 10.28 -14.61
N ASP A 212 -3.94 11.02 -15.58
CA ASP A 212 -3.98 12.49 -15.55
C ASP A 212 -4.85 13.03 -14.40
N LEU A 213 -6.00 12.41 -14.14
CA LEU A 213 -6.87 12.80 -13.01
C LEU A 213 -6.20 12.52 -11.66
N GLN A 214 -5.55 11.37 -11.50
CA GLN A 214 -4.81 11.01 -10.28
C GLN A 214 -3.64 11.98 -10.04
N LEU A 215 -2.91 12.33 -11.11
CA LEU A 215 -1.83 13.33 -11.03
C LEU A 215 -2.37 14.72 -10.67
N MET A 216 -3.48 15.15 -11.27
CA MET A 216 -4.15 16.41 -10.91
C MET A 216 -4.57 16.44 -9.44
N TRP A 217 -5.13 15.33 -8.93
CA TRP A 217 -5.53 15.21 -7.53
C TRP A 217 -4.33 15.25 -6.58
N ALA A 218 -3.27 14.49 -6.89
CA ALA A 218 -2.04 14.51 -6.11
C ALA A 218 -1.46 15.92 -6.04
N ASN A 219 -1.38 16.61 -7.18
CA ASN A 219 -0.89 17.99 -7.25
C ASN A 219 -1.77 18.96 -6.46
N ALA A 220 -3.09 18.84 -6.53
CA ALA A 220 -4.00 19.69 -5.74
C ALA A 220 -3.81 19.50 -4.22
N ILE A 221 -3.52 18.28 -3.77
CA ILE A 221 -3.17 18.04 -2.36
C ILE A 221 -1.83 18.69 -2.03
N LEU A 222 -0.81 18.51 -2.88
CA LEU A 222 0.54 19.04 -2.67
C LEU A 222 0.62 20.57 -2.72
N GLU A 223 -0.30 21.24 -3.43
CA GLU A 223 -0.46 22.70 -3.39
C GLU A 223 -0.79 23.21 -1.99
N HIS A 224 -1.51 22.40 -1.19
CA HIS A 224 -1.93 22.76 0.17
C HIS A 224 -1.07 22.12 1.27
N GLN A 225 -0.61 20.88 1.05
CA GLN A 225 0.13 20.06 2.00
C GLN A 225 1.38 19.49 1.30
N PRO A 226 2.43 20.31 1.11
CA PRO A 226 3.61 19.92 0.33
C PRO A 226 4.44 18.80 0.99
N ASP A 227 4.23 18.54 2.28
CA ASP A 227 4.88 17.47 3.04
C ASP A 227 4.11 16.13 2.98
N MET A 228 3.04 16.05 2.19
CA MET A 228 2.24 14.83 2.03
C MET A 228 2.95 13.78 1.16
N LEU A 229 3.86 13.02 1.78
CA LEU A 229 4.72 12.01 1.13
C LEU A 229 3.95 11.02 0.24
N ARG A 230 2.75 10.55 0.64
CA ARG A 230 1.94 9.63 -0.20
C ARG A 230 1.39 10.29 -1.47
N ALA A 231 1.05 11.58 -1.42
CA ALA A 231 0.64 12.32 -2.61
C ALA A 231 1.85 12.55 -3.53
N GLY A 232 3.02 12.85 -2.96
CA GLY A 232 4.28 12.94 -3.69
C GLY A 232 4.68 11.65 -4.41
N LEU A 233 4.57 10.50 -3.71
CA LEU A 233 4.76 9.18 -4.30
C LEU A 233 3.80 8.92 -5.45
N LEU A 234 2.51 9.24 -5.29
CA LEU A 234 1.51 9.08 -6.34
C LEU A 234 1.85 9.94 -7.56
N ALA A 235 2.13 11.23 -7.36
CA ALA A 235 2.50 12.14 -8.45
C ALA A 235 3.75 11.63 -9.20
N ALA A 236 4.81 11.24 -8.49
CA ALA A 236 6.01 10.70 -9.10
C ALA A 236 5.75 9.40 -9.88
N THR A 237 4.88 8.53 -9.36
CA THR A 237 4.51 7.27 -10.03
C THR A 237 3.76 7.56 -11.33
N MET A 238 2.78 8.46 -11.30
CA MET A 238 2.02 8.83 -12.52
C MET A 238 2.92 9.47 -13.57
N LEU A 239 3.80 10.40 -13.18
CA LEU A 239 4.77 11.01 -14.09
C LEU A 239 5.70 9.96 -14.71
N TYR A 240 6.16 8.99 -13.90
CA TYR A 240 7.01 7.90 -14.38
C TYR A 240 6.28 7.01 -15.40
N GLU A 241 5.04 6.62 -15.12
CA GLU A 241 4.21 5.80 -16.02
C GLU A 241 3.89 6.55 -17.33
N GLN A 242 3.78 7.87 -17.29
CA GLN A 242 3.61 8.74 -18.45
C GLN A 242 4.91 8.98 -19.24
N GLY A 243 6.06 8.56 -18.72
CA GLY A 243 7.37 8.81 -19.32
C GLY A 243 7.84 10.27 -19.18
N ASP A 244 7.29 11.03 -18.23
CA ASP A 244 7.67 12.42 -17.98
C ASP A 244 9.01 12.48 -17.24
N ALA A 245 9.97 13.22 -17.79
CA ALA A 245 11.33 13.35 -17.24
C ALA A 245 11.36 14.00 -15.83
N SER A 246 10.33 14.76 -15.44
CA SER A 246 10.22 15.35 -14.10
C SER A 246 10.00 14.31 -12.99
N ALA A 247 9.63 13.08 -13.34
CA ALA A 247 9.41 12.00 -12.38
C ALA A 247 10.62 11.77 -11.45
N GLU A 248 11.85 11.84 -11.99
CA GLU A 248 13.09 11.71 -11.22
C GLU A 248 13.16 12.78 -10.12
N GLN A 249 13.02 14.06 -10.51
CA GLN A 249 13.13 15.18 -9.59
C GLN A 249 12.07 15.13 -8.48
N VAL A 250 10.84 14.77 -8.83
CA VAL A 250 9.73 14.65 -7.87
C VAL A 250 10.00 13.48 -6.91
N ALA A 251 10.37 12.31 -7.44
CA ALA A 251 10.68 11.12 -6.63
C ALA A 251 11.85 11.37 -5.67
N GLU A 252 12.91 12.03 -6.12
CA GLU A 252 14.08 12.35 -5.29
C GLU A 252 13.74 13.37 -4.20
N SER A 253 12.95 14.40 -4.53
CA SER A 253 12.52 15.43 -3.58
C SER A 253 11.75 14.81 -2.41
N PHE A 254 10.77 13.96 -2.69
CA PHE A 254 9.96 13.31 -1.64
C PHE A 254 10.74 12.23 -0.88
N LEU A 255 11.67 11.53 -1.51
CA LEU A 255 12.57 10.63 -0.80
C LEU A 255 13.48 11.41 0.18
N ALA A 256 14.06 12.54 -0.27
CA ALA A 256 14.88 13.39 0.58
C ALA A 256 14.06 13.98 1.75
N MET A 257 12.81 14.34 1.52
CA MET A 257 11.89 14.80 2.56
C MET A 257 11.59 13.69 3.58
N ALA A 258 11.31 12.46 3.12
CA ALA A 258 11.11 11.33 4.01
C ALA A 258 12.39 11.02 4.83
N ASP A 259 13.56 11.11 4.21
CA ASP A 259 14.86 10.92 4.86
C ASP A 259 15.12 11.95 5.96
N GLN A 260 14.68 13.20 5.78
CA GLN A 260 14.82 14.25 6.81
C GLN A 260 13.99 13.99 8.08
N LEU A 261 12.94 13.16 7.99
CA LEU A 261 12.17 12.76 9.16
C LEU A 261 12.89 11.69 9.99
N ILE A 262 13.81 10.94 9.40
CA ILE A 262 14.56 9.88 10.07
C ILE A 262 15.72 10.52 10.87
N PRO A 263 15.84 10.27 12.19
CA PRO A 263 16.96 10.74 12.98
C PRO A 263 18.31 10.28 12.39
N LYS A 264 19.34 11.13 12.42
CA LYS A 264 20.64 10.83 11.79
C LYS A 264 21.36 9.67 12.48
N GLU A 265 21.11 9.50 13.77
CA GLU A 265 21.62 8.45 14.65
C GLU A 265 20.83 7.15 14.58
N PHE A 266 19.77 7.08 13.76
CA PHE A 266 18.99 5.86 13.63
C PHE A 266 19.77 4.79 12.84
N GLU A 267 20.07 3.68 13.51
CA GLU A 267 20.77 2.52 12.94
C GLU A 267 19.87 1.27 12.82
N GLY A 268 18.58 1.41 13.12
CA GLY A 268 17.62 0.32 13.15
C GLY A 268 17.04 -0.06 11.77
N ARG A 269 16.05 -0.96 11.80
CA ARG A 269 15.32 -1.41 10.61
C ARG A 269 14.05 -0.59 10.38
N ILE A 270 13.66 -0.41 9.12
CA ILE A 270 12.36 0.18 8.76
C ILE A 270 11.60 -0.91 8.02
N MET A 271 10.84 -1.72 8.75
CA MET A 271 10.18 -2.92 8.22
C MET A 271 8.92 -2.56 7.42
N VAL A 272 8.70 -3.17 6.26
CA VAL A 272 7.54 -2.91 5.39
C VAL A 272 6.22 -3.37 6.00
N GLU A 273 6.25 -4.38 6.88
CA GLU A 273 5.06 -4.98 7.49
C GLU A 273 4.35 -4.00 8.43
N LEU A 274 5.03 -2.92 8.83
CA LEU A 274 4.40 -1.78 9.46
C LEU A 274 3.72 -0.93 8.36
N PRO A 275 2.37 -0.84 8.33
CA PRO A 275 1.64 -0.29 7.18
C PRO A 275 2.07 1.11 6.73
N ASP A 276 2.56 1.92 7.66
CA ASP A 276 2.99 3.29 7.42
C ASP A 276 4.37 3.39 6.76
N ASN A 277 5.21 2.36 6.90
CA ASN A 277 6.52 2.29 6.26
C ASN A 277 6.45 1.91 4.78
N GLY A 278 5.34 1.31 4.33
CA GLY A 278 5.18 0.89 2.94
C GLY A 278 5.36 2.01 1.93
N MET A 279 4.95 3.25 2.27
CA MET A 279 5.17 4.42 1.40
C MET A 279 6.66 4.73 1.21
N TYR A 280 7.45 4.62 2.26
CA TYR A 280 8.88 4.92 2.20
C TYR A 280 9.63 3.88 1.35
N HIS A 281 9.30 2.60 1.52
CA HIS A 281 9.81 1.54 0.65
C HIS A 281 9.38 1.70 -0.81
N ALA A 282 8.14 2.13 -1.06
CA ALA A 282 7.67 2.41 -2.40
C ALA A 282 8.44 3.59 -3.05
N LEU A 283 8.75 4.66 -2.29
CA LEU A 283 9.60 5.75 -2.76
C LEU A 283 11.02 5.28 -3.08
N LEU A 284 11.63 4.47 -2.22
CA LEU A 284 12.96 3.89 -2.48
C LEU A 284 12.96 3.04 -3.75
N ASN A 285 11.94 2.19 -3.92
CA ASN A 285 11.80 1.33 -5.09
C ASN A 285 11.54 2.12 -6.37
N LEU A 286 10.67 3.14 -6.33
CA LEU A 286 10.41 4.01 -7.49
C LEU A 286 11.68 4.76 -7.92
N ASN A 287 12.41 5.35 -6.97
CA ASN A 287 13.69 6.00 -7.27
C ASN A 287 14.69 5.00 -7.86
N MET A 288 14.78 3.78 -7.32
CA MET A 288 15.65 2.74 -7.87
C MET A 288 15.27 2.37 -9.31
N LYS A 289 13.97 2.22 -9.61
CA LYS A 289 13.45 1.95 -10.96
C LYS A 289 13.85 3.06 -11.94
N ILE A 290 13.55 4.32 -11.60
CA ILE A 290 13.88 5.48 -12.43
C ILE A 290 15.39 5.53 -12.70
N GLN A 291 16.20 5.47 -11.65
CA GLN A 291 17.66 5.55 -11.75
C GLN A 291 18.26 4.37 -12.54
N PHE A 292 17.63 3.20 -12.53
CA PHE A 292 18.05 2.08 -13.35
C PHE A 292 17.79 2.34 -14.83
N GLN A 293 16.64 2.92 -15.19
CA GLN A 293 16.26 3.13 -16.59
C GLN A 293 17.00 4.31 -17.24
N LEU A 294 17.46 5.27 -16.45
CA LEU A 294 18.25 6.39 -16.96
C LEU A 294 19.65 5.94 -17.40
N ASP A 295 20.11 6.49 -18.51
CA ASP A 295 21.43 6.20 -19.05
C ASP A 295 22.55 6.83 -18.24
N GLY A 296 23.61 6.05 -17.99
CA GLY A 296 24.86 6.55 -17.44
C GLY A 296 25.24 5.96 -16.09
N ARG A 297 26.55 5.80 -15.90
CA ARG A 297 27.13 5.14 -14.72
C ARG A 297 26.70 5.77 -13.39
N ARG A 298 26.47 7.09 -13.35
CA ARG A 298 26.05 7.80 -12.13
C ARG A 298 24.68 7.31 -11.64
N HIS A 299 23.72 7.17 -12.55
CA HIS A 299 22.36 6.72 -12.23
C HIS A 299 22.38 5.26 -11.76
N LEU A 300 23.17 4.39 -12.41
CA LEU A 300 23.36 3.01 -11.96
C LEU A 300 24.01 2.90 -10.57
N VAL A 301 24.98 3.76 -10.24
CA VAL A 301 25.54 3.84 -8.88
C VAL A 301 24.47 4.23 -7.86
N ARG A 302 23.62 5.20 -8.22
CA ARG A 302 22.51 5.62 -7.35
C ARG A 302 21.47 4.51 -7.16
N ALA A 303 21.09 3.80 -8.23
CA ALA A 303 20.20 2.64 -8.16
C ALA A 303 20.78 1.55 -7.23
N LYS A 304 22.09 1.28 -7.31
CA LYS A 304 22.78 0.36 -6.40
C LYS A 304 22.70 0.81 -4.93
N GLU A 305 22.94 2.09 -4.64
CA GLU A 305 22.84 2.62 -3.27
C GLU A 305 21.43 2.44 -2.70
N LEU A 306 20.40 2.75 -3.51
CA LEU A 306 19.01 2.59 -3.12
C LEU A 306 18.63 1.12 -2.90
N ALA A 307 19.12 0.21 -3.75
CA ALA A 307 18.92 -1.23 -3.61
C ALA A 307 19.54 -1.76 -2.30
N LEU A 308 20.80 -1.42 -2.03
CA LEU A 308 21.49 -1.83 -0.81
C LEU A 308 20.81 -1.24 0.43
N ARG A 309 20.35 0.01 0.37
CA ARG A 309 19.61 0.65 1.45
C ARG A 309 18.31 -0.08 1.75
N GLN A 310 17.52 -0.45 0.73
CA GLN A 310 16.29 -1.22 0.94
C GLN A 310 16.58 -2.54 1.67
N LEU A 311 17.58 -3.30 1.23
CA LEU A 311 17.96 -4.57 1.85
C LEU A 311 18.54 -4.42 3.26
N GLN A 312 19.14 -3.27 3.58
CA GLN A 312 19.62 -2.96 4.92
C GLN A 312 18.45 -2.64 5.87
N LEU A 313 17.46 -1.88 5.38
CA LEU A 313 16.30 -1.47 6.16
C LEU A 313 15.31 -2.59 6.39
N ASP A 314 15.16 -3.51 5.43
CA ASP A 314 14.25 -4.65 5.48
C ASP A 314 14.87 -5.85 4.74
N ASP A 315 15.23 -6.89 5.49
CA ASP A 315 15.90 -8.07 4.96
C ASP A 315 14.94 -9.11 4.36
N THR A 316 13.63 -8.95 4.58
CA THR A 316 12.57 -9.81 4.03
C THR A 316 12.42 -9.65 2.52
N ASP A 317 12.99 -8.57 1.97
CA ASP A 317 13.02 -8.25 0.55
C ASP A 317 11.63 -8.21 -0.13
N PRO A 318 10.69 -7.38 0.37
CA PRO A 318 9.32 -7.34 -0.13
C PRO A 318 9.22 -6.84 -1.58
N ASN A 319 10.20 -6.05 -2.02
CA ASN A 319 10.30 -5.50 -3.37
C ASN A 319 11.17 -6.36 -4.31
N LYS A 320 11.62 -7.55 -3.88
CA LYS A 320 12.46 -8.48 -4.66
C LYS A 320 13.77 -7.86 -5.17
N VAL A 321 14.33 -6.91 -4.43
CA VAL A 321 15.57 -6.19 -4.73
C VAL A 321 16.76 -7.13 -4.86
N ARG A 322 16.80 -8.28 -4.17
CA ARG A 322 17.89 -9.27 -4.31
C ARG A 322 18.01 -9.81 -5.73
N MET A 323 16.89 -9.90 -6.47
CA MET A 323 16.88 -10.34 -7.86
C MET A 323 17.32 -9.22 -8.82
N VAL A 324 17.10 -7.95 -8.45
CA VAL A 324 17.46 -6.78 -9.26
C VAL A 324 18.93 -6.40 -9.11
N LEU A 325 19.49 -6.53 -7.90
CA LEU A 325 20.85 -6.09 -7.57
C LEU A 325 21.96 -6.68 -8.47
N PRO A 326 21.96 -7.97 -8.87
CA PRO A 326 22.94 -8.50 -9.81
C PRO A 326 22.90 -7.79 -11.17
N LEU A 327 21.71 -7.45 -11.68
CA LEU A 327 21.55 -6.75 -12.96
C LEU A 327 22.18 -5.35 -12.89
N ILE A 328 22.00 -4.65 -11.78
CA ILE A 328 22.67 -3.36 -11.53
C ILE A 328 24.19 -3.53 -11.56
N TYR A 329 24.72 -4.55 -10.88
CA TYR A 329 26.16 -4.83 -10.89
C TYR A 329 26.70 -5.19 -12.28
N LEU A 330 25.95 -5.98 -13.06
CA LEU A 330 26.32 -6.30 -14.44
C LEU A 330 26.42 -5.05 -15.30
N ARG A 331 25.43 -4.15 -15.26
CA ARG A 331 25.45 -2.89 -16.01
C ARG A 331 26.56 -1.93 -15.55
N LEU A 332 26.97 -2.01 -14.29
CA LEU A 332 28.13 -1.28 -13.76
C LEU A 332 29.49 -1.90 -14.16
N GLY A 333 29.50 -3.11 -14.73
CA GLY A 333 30.71 -3.90 -14.99
C GLY A 333 31.35 -4.51 -13.74
N GLU A 334 30.62 -4.58 -12.61
CA GLU A 334 31.06 -5.14 -11.33
C GLU A 334 30.79 -6.65 -11.26
N LEU A 335 31.34 -7.44 -12.20
CA LEU A 335 31.00 -8.85 -12.44
C LEU A 335 31.07 -9.75 -11.19
N ASN A 336 32.17 -9.69 -10.43
CA ASN A 336 32.32 -10.53 -9.23
C ASN A 336 31.20 -10.29 -8.22
N LYS A 337 30.77 -9.03 -8.06
CA LYS A 337 29.65 -8.69 -7.17
C LYS A 337 28.30 -9.10 -7.75
N ALA A 338 28.16 -9.08 -9.07
CA ALA A 338 26.96 -9.60 -9.73
C ALA A 338 26.80 -11.10 -9.43
N LEU A 339 27.86 -11.89 -9.61
CA LEU A 339 27.87 -13.32 -9.27
C LEU A 339 27.57 -13.57 -7.79
N ASP A 340 28.25 -12.84 -6.90
CA ASP A 340 28.02 -12.96 -5.45
C ASP A 340 26.58 -12.62 -5.07
N ALA A 341 26.00 -11.58 -5.67
CA ALA A 341 24.61 -11.18 -5.43
C ALA A 341 23.62 -12.21 -6.00
N ALA A 342 23.91 -12.73 -7.20
CA ALA A 342 23.10 -13.74 -7.87
C ALA A 342 22.97 -15.03 -7.04
N ASN A 343 24.03 -15.41 -6.32
CA ASN A 343 24.03 -16.58 -5.45
C ASN A 343 23.26 -16.40 -4.13
N ARG A 344 22.78 -15.18 -3.81
CA ARG A 344 22.12 -14.87 -2.52
C ARG A 344 20.60 -14.98 -2.54
N PHE A 345 19.98 -15.30 -3.67
CA PHE A 345 18.55 -15.60 -3.74
C PHE A 345 18.29 -17.00 -4.31
N GLU A 346 17.20 -17.61 -3.85
CA GLU A 346 16.84 -18.98 -4.21
C GLU A 346 16.36 -19.09 -5.67
N ASP A 347 16.67 -20.22 -6.30
CA ASP A 347 16.39 -20.58 -7.70
C ASP A 347 14.92 -20.89 -8.02
N ARG A 348 13.97 -20.52 -7.16
CA ARG A 348 12.59 -21.02 -7.25
C ARG A 348 11.77 -20.41 -8.38
N TYR A 349 12.28 -19.42 -9.10
CA TYR A 349 11.51 -18.64 -10.07
C TYR A 349 12.25 -18.47 -11.39
N GLY A 350 11.54 -18.67 -12.50
CA GLY A 350 12.12 -18.61 -13.85
C GLY A 350 12.86 -17.30 -14.16
N LEU A 351 12.38 -16.16 -13.65
CA LEU A 351 13.09 -14.87 -13.83
C LEU A 351 14.42 -14.81 -13.06
N GLY A 352 14.50 -15.43 -11.89
CA GLY A 352 15.75 -15.49 -11.12
C GLY A 352 16.83 -16.30 -11.85
N LEU A 353 16.42 -17.39 -12.52
CA LEU A 353 17.31 -18.18 -13.36
C LEU A 353 17.85 -17.38 -14.56
N VAL A 354 17.04 -16.51 -15.18
CA VAL A 354 17.51 -15.60 -16.25
C VAL A 354 18.61 -14.67 -15.73
N VAL A 355 18.41 -14.07 -14.56
CA VAL A 355 19.42 -13.17 -13.96
C VAL A 355 20.73 -13.90 -13.69
N LYS A 356 20.66 -15.12 -13.12
CA LYS A 356 21.85 -15.95 -12.88
C LYS A 356 22.53 -16.37 -14.17
N ALA A 357 21.75 -16.73 -15.20
CA ALA A 357 22.27 -17.06 -16.51
C ALA A 357 23.08 -15.87 -17.05
N PHE A 358 22.51 -14.67 -17.06
CA PHE A 358 23.22 -13.49 -17.56
C PHE A 358 24.54 -13.25 -16.81
N CYS A 359 24.55 -13.44 -15.49
CA CYS A 359 25.79 -13.34 -14.71
C CYS A 359 26.83 -14.41 -15.12
N ALA A 360 26.40 -15.65 -15.35
CA ALA A 360 27.27 -16.74 -15.79
C ALA A 360 27.85 -16.48 -17.19
N HIS A 361 27.04 -16.00 -18.14
CA HIS A 361 27.49 -15.63 -19.47
C HIS A 361 28.57 -14.55 -19.43
N GLU A 362 28.33 -13.48 -18.68
CA GLU A 362 29.28 -12.37 -18.54
C GLU A 362 30.59 -12.81 -17.85
N ALA A 363 30.54 -13.88 -17.06
CA ALA A 363 31.71 -14.51 -16.47
C ALA A 363 32.45 -15.48 -17.41
N GLY A 364 31.94 -15.70 -18.62
CA GLY A 364 32.48 -16.68 -19.57
C GLY A 364 32.10 -18.13 -19.25
N ASP A 365 31.22 -18.36 -18.29
CA ASP A 365 30.69 -19.70 -17.97
C ASP A 365 29.47 -19.99 -18.86
N VAL A 366 29.77 -20.24 -20.14
CA VAL A 366 28.78 -20.55 -21.17
C VAL A 366 27.97 -21.80 -20.79
N HIS A 367 28.63 -22.79 -20.19
CA HIS A 367 27.99 -24.02 -19.76
C HIS A 367 26.90 -23.75 -18.72
N HIS A 368 27.22 -23.01 -17.66
CA HIS A 368 26.25 -22.70 -16.61
C HIS A 368 25.16 -21.74 -17.11
N PHE A 369 25.50 -20.79 -17.99
CA PHE A 369 24.51 -19.98 -18.70
C PHE A 369 23.47 -20.84 -19.44
N VAL A 370 23.92 -21.80 -20.25
CA VAL A 370 23.04 -22.68 -21.04
C VAL A 370 22.11 -23.48 -20.13
N GLN A 371 22.64 -24.07 -19.05
CA GLN A 371 21.83 -24.84 -18.10
C GLN A 371 20.72 -23.99 -17.48
N LEU A 372 21.05 -22.76 -17.05
CA LEU A 372 20.11 -21.87 -16.37
C LEU A 372 19.06 -21.30 -17.33
N ILE A 373 19.46 -20.84 -18.52
CA ILE A 373 18.54 -20.22 -19.47
C ILE A 373 17.53 -21.23 -20.05
N VAL A 374 17.97 -22.45 -20.36
CA VAL A 374 17.08 -23.52 -20.85
C VAL A 374 16.03 -23.86 -19.79
N ARG A 375 16.45 -23.98 -18.53
CA ARG A 375 15.53 -24.19 -17.40
C ARG A 375 14.53 -23.04 -17.27
N ALA A 376 14.99 -21.80 -17.36
CA ALA A 376 14.14 -20.61 -17.31
C ALA A 376 13.08 -20.60 -18.41
N LEU A 377 13.47 -20.90 -19.66
CA LEU A 377 12.59 -20.98 -20.83
C LEU A 377 11.52 -22.08 -20.69
N TYR A 378 11.86 -23.21 -20.05
CA TYR A 378 10.87 -24.23 -19.74
C TYR A 378 9.89 -23.80 -18.65
N GLN A 379 10.33 -23.03 -17.66
CA GLN A 379 9.43 -22.53 -16.61
C GLN A 379 8.56 -21.38 -17.09
N VAL A 380 9.07 -20.53 -17.98
CA VAL A 380 8.39 -19.33 -18.43
C VAL A 380 8.45 -19.28 -19.97
N PRO A 381 7.64 -20.07 -20.69
CA PRO A 381 7.69 -20.14 -22.15
C PRO A 381 7.48 -18.80 -22.85
N MET A 382 6.73 -17.86 -22.26
CA MET A 382 6.57 -16.51 -22.82
C MET A 382 7.90 -15.76 -22.96
N LEU A 383 8.95 -16.14 -22.21
CA LEU A 383 10.29 -15.56 -22.39
C LEU A 383 10.82 -15.82 -23.81
N GLU A 384 10.47 -16.92 -24.47
CA GLU A 384 10.89 -17.19 -25.84
C GLU A 384 10.39 -16.11 -26.79
N ALA A 385 9.10 -15.79 -26.72
CA ALA A 385 8.49 -14.73 -27.50
C ALA A 385 9.09 -13.35 -27.21
N VAL A 386 9.43 -13.08 -25.94
CA VAL A 386 10.01 -11.79 -25.55
C VAL A 386 11.46 -11.67 -26.02
N LEU A 387 12.26 -12.72 -25.85
CA LEU A 387 13.64 -12.80 -26.31
C LEU A 387 13.74 -12.83 -27.84
N ALA A 388 12.71 -13.32 -28.53
CA ALA A 388 12.58 -13.29 -29.98
C ALA A 388 11.92 -12.01 -30.52
N PHE A 389 11.56 -11.06 -29.64
CA PHE A 389 10.81 -9.84 -29.98
C PHE A 389 9.47 -10.09 -30.74
N ASP A 390 8.84 -11.26 -30.57
CA ASP A 390 7.54 -11.62 -31.15
C ASP A 390 6.46 -11.76 -30.07
N LEU A 391 6.08 -10.63 -29.47
CA LEU A 391 5.07 -10.57 -28.41
C LEU A 391 3.65 -10.98 -28.88
N SER A 392 3.41 -11.05 -30.20
CA SER A 392 2.12 -11.44 -30.78
C SER A 392 1.79 -12.93 -30.60
N SER A 393 2.80 -13.73 -30.28
CA SER A 393 2.72 -15.19 -30.09
C SER A 393 2.35 -15.63 -28.67
N VAL A 394 2.30 -14.70 -27.70
CA VAL A 394 2.08 -15.03 -26.28
C VAL A 394 0.60 -15.11 -25.94
N THR A 395 0.13 -16.27 -25.51
CA THR A 395 -1.19 -16.45 -24.88
C THR A 395 -1.03 -16.56 -23.36
N GLU A 396 -1.93 -15.94 -22.58
CA GLU A 396 -1.86 -16.02 -21.10
C GLU A 396 -1.96 -17.46 -20.56
N ALA A 397 -2.64 -18.35 -21.30
CA ALA A 397 -2.86 -19.74 -20.90
C ALA A 397 -1.59 -20.62 -20.99
N ASP A 398 -0.62 -20.26 -21.85
CA ASP A 398 0.61 -21.03 -22.09
C ASP A 398 1.89 -20.26 -21.71
N GLY A 399 1.77 -19.03 -21.20
CA GLY A 399 2.90 -18.13 -20.99
C GLY A 399 3.85 -18.52 -19.86
N TYR A 400 3.42 -19.33 -18.90
CA TYR A 400 4.23 -19.77 -17.77
C TYR A 400 3.79 -21.12 -17.22
N ARG A 401 4.71 -21.79 -16.54
CA ARG A 401 4.51 -23.06 -15.84
C ARG A 401 4.81 -22.83 -14.37
N GLU A 402 3.90 -23.28 -13.50
CA GLU A 402 3.90 -23.14 -12.02
C GLU A 402 3.74 -21.73 -11.48
N TYR A 403 4.50 -20.76 -11.95
CA TYR A 403 4.56 -19.42 -11.37
C TYR A 403 4.38 -18.33 -12.43
N LYS A 404 3.41 -17.43 -12.22
CA LYS A 404 3.23 -16.25 -13.06
C LYS A 404 4.42 -15.31 -12.86
N PRO A 405 5.23 -15.03 -13.91
CA PRO A 405 6.38 -14.14 -13.77
C PRO A 405 5.94 -12.71 -13.42
N ASP A 406 6.82 -12.01 -12.72
CA ASP A 406 6.70 -10.60 -12.42
C ASP A 406 7.08 -9.79 -13.67
N ILE A 407 6.08 -9.51 -14.51
CA ILE A 407 6.27 -8.85 -15.81
C ILE A 407 6.88 -7.45 -15.64
N ASP A 408 6.50 -6.73 -14.60
CA ASP A 408 7.05 -5.40 -14.32
C ASP A 408 8.56 -5.48 -14.05
N THR A 409 8.99 -6.45 -13.24
CA THR A 409 10.42 -6.66 -12.96
C THR A 409 11.17 -7.08 -14.22
N PHE A 410 10.57 -7.93 -15.03
CA PHE A 410 11.14 -8.33 -16.31
C PHE A 410 11.33 -7.13 -17.25
N ALA A 411 10.28 -6.35 -17.50
CA ALA A 411 10.28 -5.21 -18.41
C ALA A 411 11.17 -4.07 -17.91
N THR A 412 11.21 -3.83 -16.60
CA THR A 412 11.98 -2.73 -16.01
C THR A 412 13.46 -3.03 -15.91
N TYR A 413 13.85 -4.27 -15.60
CA TYR A 413 15.23 -4.59 -15.24
C TYR A 413 15.90 -5.62 -16.15
N ILE A 414 15.24 -6.75 -16.42
CA ILE A 414 15.84 -7.87 -17.16
C ILE A 414 15.99 -7.51 -18.64
N LEU A 415 14.91 -7.01 -19.27
CA LEU A 415 14.91 -6.68 -20.69
C LEU A 415 15.94 -5.60 -21.05
N PRO A 416 16.05 -4.45 -20.34
CA PRO A 416 17.08 -3.47 -20.66
C PRO A 416 18.51 -4.02 -20.48
N THR A 417 18.73 -4.88 -19.47
CA THR A 417 20.05 -5.51 -19.26
C THR A 417 20.42 -6.45 -20.41
N LEU A 418 19.44 -7.16 -20.97
CA LEU A 418 19.61 -8.00 -22.15
C LEU A 418 19.91 -7.16 -23.40
N MET A 419 19.17 -6.08 -23.63
CA MET A 419 19.32 -5.24 -24.83
C MET A 419 20.71 -4.61 -24.94
N GLU A 420 21.41 -4.42 -23.81
CA GLU A 420 22.80 -3.97 -23.78
C GLU A 420 23.83 -5.07 -24.13
N ARG A 421 23.39 -6.33 -24.32
CA ARG A 421 24.24 -7.51 -24.51
C ARG A 421 23.79 -8.34 -25.72
N PRO A 422 24.08 -7.88 -26.96
CA PRO A 422 23.68 -8.58 -28.19
C PRO A 422 24.13 -10.04 -28.26
N ALA A 423 25.29 -10.36 -27.67
CA ALA A 423 25.80 -11.74 -27.63
C ALA A 423 24.86 -12.72 -26.91
N ILE A 424 24.12 -12.27 -25.88
CA ILE A 424 23.14 -13.10 -25.17
C ILE A 424 21.90 -13.30 -26.05
N GLU A 425 21.49 -12.27 -26.79
CA GLU A 425 20.36 -12.35 -27.72
C GLU A 425 20.63 -13.37 -28.84
N ASP A 426 21.79 -13.29 -29.50
CA ASP A 426 22.20 -14.21 -30.56
C ASP A 426 22.22 -15.67 -30.06
N LEU A 427 22.71 -15.87 -28.84
CA LEU A 427 22.78 -17.19 -28.21
C LEU A 427 21.38 -17.72 -27.87
N CYS A 428 20.48 -16.86 -27.37
CA CYS A 428 19.08 -17.21 -27.13
C CYS A 428 18.34 -17.60 -28.41
N GLN A 429 18.53 -16.85 -29.51
CA GLN A 429 17.91 -17.16 -30.80
C GLN A 429 18.36 -18.53 -31.33
N GLN A 430 19.63 -18.90 -31.13
CA GLN A 430 20.13 -20.23 -31.49
C GLN A 430 19.43 -21.36 -30.70
N PHE A 431 19.08 -21.14 -29.44
CA PHE A 431 18.33 -22.13 -28.64
C PHE A 431 16.93 -22.37 -29.20
N PHE A 432 16.21 -21.31 -29.60
CA PHE A 432 14.84 -21.43 -30.12
C PHE A 432 14.76 -22.22 -31.42
N LEU A 433 15.86 -22.26 -32.18
CA LEU A 433 15.96 -23.02 -33.42
C LEU A 433 16.43 -24.46 -33.20
N HIS A 434 16.90 -24.83 -32.00
CA HIS A 434 17.43 -26.15 -31.73
C HIS A 434 16.29 -27.21 -31.68
N PRO A 435 16.34 -28.29 -32.50
CA PRO A 435 15.24 -29.27 -32.57
C PRO A 435 14.88 -29.91 -31.23
N ARG A 436 15.90 -30.29 -30.43
CA ARG A 436 15.67 -30.89 -29.11
C ARG A 436 14.98 -29.95 -28.13
N TYR A 437 15.26 -28.64 -28.22
CA TYR A 437 14.60 -27.66 -27.35
C TYR A 437 13.10 -27.61 -27.66
N ARG A 438 12.72 -27.57 -28.95
CA ARG A 438 11.32 -27.58 -29.40
C ARG A 438 10.60 -28.87 -29.04
N GLU A 439 11.22 -30.03 -29.27
CA GLU A 439 10.66 -31.33 -28.90
C GLU A 439 10.35 -31.39 -27.39
N ASN A 440 11.30 -30.95 -26.56
CA ASN A 440 11.14 -30.90 -25.12
C ASN A 440 10.10 -29.87 -24.68
N GLN A 441 10.00 -28.71 -25.34
CA GLN A 441 8.95 -27.72 -25.06
C GLN A 441 7.55 -28.31 -25.29
N VAL A 442 7.34 -29.04 -26.40
CA VAL A 442 6.06 -29.71 -26.69
C VAL A 442 5.76 -30.80 -25.65
N LEU A 443 6.75 -31.62 -25.30
CA LEU A 443 6.60 -32.67 -24.29
C LEU A 443 6.22 -32.07 -22.93
N LEU A 444 6.97 -31.08 -22.46
CA LEU A 444 6.71 -30.40 -21.19
C LEU A 444 5.36 -29.67 -21.17
N GLY A 445 4.97 -29.04 -22.29
CA GLY A 445 3.64 -28.46 -22.47
C GLY A 445 2.53 -29.49 -22.35
N SER A 446 2.70 -30.68 -22.96
CA SER A 446 1.72 -31.76 -22.87
C SER A 446 1.56 -32.28 -21.44
N LEU A 447 2.66 -32.43 -20.68
CA LEU A 447 2.65 -32.82 -19.26
C LEU A 447 1.99 -31.73 -18.41
N TRP A 448 2.24 -30.46 -18.72
CA TRP A 448 1.67 -29.32 -18.02
C TRP A 448 0.16 -29.18 -18.22
N ASN A 449 -0.34 -29.53 -19.41
CA ASN A 449 -1.75 -29.40 -19.78
C ASN A 449 -2.57 -30.69 -19.55
N LYS A 450 -1.99 -31.75 -18.98
CA LYS A 450 -2.74 -32.96 -18.54
C LYS A 450 -3.83 -32.57 -17.52
N PRO A 451 -5.07 -33.10 -17.64
CA PRO A 451 -6.19 -32.79 -16.75
C PRO A 451 -5.92 -33.14 -15.27
N ARG A 452 -6.64 -32.47 -14.36
CA ARG A 452 -6.43 -32.50 -12.91
C ARG A 452 -7.60 -33.21 -12.22
N ASP A 453 -7.55 -34.53 -12.16
CA ASP A 453 -8.67 -35.32 -11.65
C ASP A 453 -8.52 -35.59 -10.13
N THR A 454 -7.30 -35.71 -9.59
CA THR A 454 -7.02 -35.88 -8.14
C THR A 454 -5.73 -35.19 -7.65
N PRO A 455 -5.60 -34.88 -6.34
CA PRO A 455 -4.36 -34.35 -5.74
C PRO A 455 -3.13 -35.28 -5.86
N GLU A 456 -3.34 -36.60 -5.82
CA GLU A 456 -2.27 -37.59 -5.98
C GLU A 456 -1.73 -37.62 -7.42
N GLU A 457 -2.61 -37.53 -8.42
CA GLU A 457 -2.24 -37.43 -9.83
C GLU A 457 -1.52 -36.11 -10.12
N GLU A 458 -1.94 -35.01 -9.48
CA GLU A 458 -1.24 -33.73 -9.58
C GLU A 458 0.21 -33.83 -9.08
N ARG A 459 0.44 -34.47 -7.92
CA ARG A 459 1.79 -34.70 -7.39
C ARG A 459 2.62 -35.65 -8.24
N ALA A 460 2.01 -36.68 -8.82
CA ALA A 460 2.70 -37.60 -9.73
C ALA A 460 3.13 -36.89 -11.02
N ARG A 461 2.24 -36.09 -11.60
CA ARG A 461 2.48 -35.27 -12.78
C ARG A 461 3.55 -34.20 -12.56
N LEU A 462 3.53 -33.49 -11.43
CA LEU A 462 4.58 -32.50 -11.12
C LEU A 462 5.95 -33.16 -10.98
N ARG A 463 6.01 -34.36 -10.37
CA ARG A 463 7.25 -35.16 -10.34
C ARG A 463 7.71 -35.56 -11.76
N GLU A 464 6.82 -36.11 -12.57
CA GLU A 464 7.10 -36.46 -13.98
C GLU A 464 7.57 -35.24 -14.77
N TYR A 465 6.94 -34.09 -14.57
CA TYR A 465 7.30 -32.82 -15.18
C TYR A 465 8.71 -32.38 -14.78
N HIS A 466 9.03 -32.32 -13.49
CA HIS A 466 10.35 -31.91 -13.01
C HIS A 466 11.45 -32.88 -13.47
N GLU A 467 11.22 -34.20 -13.39
CA GLU A 467 12.18 -35.20 -13.87
C GLU A 467 12.41 -35.10 -15.38
N THR A 468 11.37 -34.78 -16.15
CA THR A 468 11.46 -34.58 -17.59
C THR A 468 12.16 -33.25 -17.91
N GLN A 469 11.90 -32.20 -17.14
CA GLN A 469 12.56 -30.91 -17.29
C GLN A 469 14.07 -31.02 -17.04
N GLU A 470 14.50 -31.68 -15.95
CA GLU A 470 15.92 -31.87 -15.64
C GLU A 470 16.64 -32.67 -16.74
N ARG A 471 16.02 -33.74 -17.24
CA ARG A 471 16.55 -34.50 -18.38
C ARG A 471 16.62 -33.67 -19.65
N ALA A 472 15.59 -32.89 -19.94
CA ALA A 472 15.54 -31.99 -21.10
C ALA A 472 16.65 -30.94 -21.03
N CYS A 473 16.85 -30.31 -19.86
CA CYS A 473 17.92 -29.36 -19.63
C CYS A 473 19.30 -29.97 -19.89
N ALA A 474 19.57 -31.19 -19.39
CA ALA A 474 20.83 -31.88 -19.63
C ALA A 474 21.06 -32.19 -21.12
N GLN A 475 20.06 -32.74 -21.81
CA GLN A 475 20.16 -33.12 -23.23
C GLN A 475 20.34 -31.93 -24.18
N VAL A 476 19.69 -30.82 -23.87
CA VAL A 476 19.79 -29.57 -24.64
C VAL A 476 21.10 -28.89 -24.32
N GLY A 477 21.49 -28.83 -23.04
CA GLY A 477 22.79 -28.33 -22.62
C GLY A 477 23.96 -29.01 -23.33
N GLU A 478 23.99 -30.35 -23.31
CA GLU A 478 25.00 -31.16 -23.99
C GLU A 478 25.12 -30.83 -25.48
N ALA A 479 23.99 -30.86 -26.19
CA ALA A 479 23.95 -30.61 -27.63
C ALA A 479 24.42 -29.19 -28.01
N LEU A 480 24.17 -28.21 -27.13
CA LEU A 480 24.50 -26.81 -27.39
C LEU A 480 25.95 -26.48 -27.07
N ALA A 481 26.52 -27.02 -25.99
CA ALA A 481 27.94 -26.77 -25.74
C ALA A 481 28.82 -27.48 -26.79
N ASP A 482 28.40 -28.65 -27.30
CA ASP A 482 29.03 -29.28 -28.45
C ASP A 482 28.98 -28.39 -29.72
N GLY A 483 27.84 -27.75 -29.99
CA GLY A 483 27.66 -26.83 -31.11
C GLY A 483 28.44 -25.52 -30.98
N LEU A 484 28.67 -25.06 -29.74
CA LEU A 484 29.43 -23.84 -29.42
C LEU A 484 30.93 -24.11 -29.22
N GLY A 485 31.38 -25.36 -29.35
CA GLY A 485 32.79 -25.75 -29.15
C GLY A 485 33.27 -25.67 -27.70
N VAL A 486 32.35 -25.65 -26.74
CA VAL A 486 32.61 -25.61 -25.29
C VAL A 486 32.61 -27.05 -24.78
N ARG A 487 33.76 -27.56 -24.31
CA ARG A 487 33.85 -28.91 -23.75
C ARG A 487 33.26 -28.96 -22.33
N PHE A 488 32.40 -29.95 -22.10
CA PHE A 488 31.89 -30.36 -20.78
C PHE A 488 32.97 -30.98 -19.89
#